data_AF-A0A6B0WMY1-F1
#
_entry.id   AF-A0A6B0WMY1-F1
#
_cell.length_a   1.000
_cell.length_b   1.000
_cell.length_c   1.000
_cell.angle_alpha   90.00
_cell.angle_beta   90.00
_cell.angle_gamma   90.00
#
_symmetry.space_group_name_H-M   'P 1'
#
loop_
_entity.id
_entity.type
_entity.pdbx_description
1 polymer ?
#
loop_
_entity_poly.entity_id
_entity_poly.type
_entity_poly.pdbx_seq_one_letter_code
_entity_poly.pdbx_strand_id
1 'polypeptide(L)'
;AFRVQSIPAVYAMVDGQVADGFLGAQGEAAVREFVQRLLPTPEMTEIERLIAAGDEASLRAALEIESDNAAAVTALAALLIDDGRAAEAVGLLERVPESPETRRLIALARVQESGDAPADGASGIEAELAELLSAVKSDEDARQRFVDLLEVLGPDDPRTSAWRKRLSTALF
;
A
#
# COMPACT_ATOMS: atom_id res chain seq x y z
N ALA A 1 -44.89 16.03 23.05
CA ALA A 1 -44.72 17.29 23.81
C ALA A 1 -43.79 17.02 25.00
N PHE A 2 -42.62 17.66 25.04
CA PHE A 2 -41.62 17.44 26.09
C PHE A 2 -41.96 18.27 27.34
N ARG A 3 -42.09 17.62 28.51
CA ARG A 3 -42.32 18.28 29.81
C ARG A 3 -40.97 18.66 30.43
N VAL A 4 -40.51 19.89 30.18
CA VAL A 4 -39.20 20.38 30.63
C VAL A 4 -39.33 21.02 32.03
N GLN A 5 -38.63 20.49 33.04
CA GLN A 5 -38.60 21.01 34.42
C GLN A 5 -37.32 21.82 34.75
N SER A 6 -36.38 21.94 33.81
CA SER A 6 -35.13 22.70 33.97
C SER A 6 -34.63 23.22 32.63
N ILE A 7 -34.33 24.51 32.55
CA ILE A 7 -33.75 25.18 31.37
C ILE A 7 -32.27 25.46 31.71
N PRO A 8 -31.29 25.12 30.86
CA PRO A 8 -31.38 24.60 29.49
C PRO A 8 -31.47 23.06 29.40
N ALA A 9 -31.90 22.54 28.25
CA ALA A 9 -31.88 21.12 27.89
C ALA A 9 -31.23 20.96 26.50
N VAL A 10 -30.32 20.00 26.35
CA VAL A 10 -29.57 19.75 25.11
C VAL A 10 -29.80 18.31 24.66
N TYR A 11 -30.09 18.12 23.37
CA TYR A 11 -30.25 16.81 22.74
C TYR A 11 -29.32 16.70 21.53
N ALA A 12 -28.72 15.54 21.35
CA ALA A 12 -27.94 15.19 20.17
C ALA A 12 -28.79 14.39 19.18
N MET A 13 -28.61 14.68 17.90
CA MET A 13 -29.24 13.94 16.81
C MET A 13 -28.18 13.31 15.92
N VAL A 14 -28.34 12.02 15.64
CA VAL A 14 -27.53 11.24 14.70
C VAL A 14 -28.51 10.56 13.74
N ASP A 15 -28.29 10.70 12.43
CA ASP A 15 -29.16 10.14 11.37
C ASP A 15 -30.64 10.49 11.51
N GLY A 16 -30.93 11.71 11.97
CA GLY A 16 -32.30 12.21 12.15
C GLY A 16 -33.03 11.64 13.37
N GLN A 17 -32.36 10.85 14.21
CA GLN A 17 -32.90 10.32 15.47
C GLN A 17 -32.17 10.92 16.68
N VAL A 18 -32.86 11.05 17.81
CA VAL A 18 -32.26 11.54 19.06
C VAL A 18 -31.40 10.43 19.66
N ALA A 19 -30.09 10.67 19.76
CA ALA A 19 -29.10 9.69 20.22
C ALA A 19 -28.81 9.79 21.73
N ASP A 20 -28.67 11.02 22.25
CA ASP A 20 -28.39 11.29 23.67
C ASP A 20 -28.85 12.72 24.04
N GLY A 21 -28.85 13.08 25.32
CA GLY A 21 -29.13 14.44 25.78
C GLY A 21 -28.89 14.63 27.27
N PHE A 22 -28.74 15.90 27.68
CA PHE A 22 -28.60 16.26 29.09
C PHE A 22 -29.47 17.46 29.46
N LEU A 23 -29.81 17.53 30.75
CA LEU A 23 -30.61 18.60 31.34
C LEU A 23 -29.75 19.44 32.28
N GLY A 24 -29.97 20.75 32.28
CA GLY A 24 -29.21 21.71 33.08
C GLY A 24 -27.90 22.15 32.43
N ALA A 25 -27.30 23.20 32.99
CA ALA A 25 -26.00 23.69 32.56
C ALA A 25 -24.90 22.70 32.98
N GLN A 26 -24.12 22.22 32.01
CA GLN A 26 -22.97 21.34 32.21
C GLN A 26 -21.67 22.12 31.98
N GLY A 27 -20.60 21.75 32.69
CA GLY A 27 -19.27 22.32 32.47
C GLY A 27 -18.65 21.85 31.15
N GLU A 28 -17.63 22.55 30.66
CA GLU A 28 -16.97 22.24 29.38
C GLU A 28 -16.51 20.78 29.26
N ALA A 29 -15.93 20.22 30.33
CA ALA A 29 -15.46 18.83 30.34
C ALA A 29 -16.59 17.83 30.07
N ALA A 30 -17.76 18.02 30.70
CA ALA A 30 -18.92 17.16 30.51
C ALA A 30 -19.54 17.32 29.12
N VAL A 31 -19.55 18.53 28.56
CA VAL A 31 -19.99 18.79 27.18
C VAL A 31 -19.03 18.15 26.17
N ARG A 32 -17.71 18.23 26.41
CA ARG A 32 -16.69 17.62 25.56
C ARG A 32 -16.79 16.10 25.56
N GLU A 33 -16.99 15.49 26.72
CA GLU A 33 -17.22 14.05 26.84
C GLU A 33 -18.51 13.63 26.12
N PHE A 34 -19.60 14.38 26.32
CA PHE A 34 -20.87 14.18 25.63
C PHE A 34 -20.70 14.17 24.11
N VAL A 35 -19.99 15.15 23.54
CA VAL A 35 -19.69 15.20 22.10
C VAL A 35 -18.80 14.04 21.67
N GLN A 36 -17.76 13.69 22.44
CA GLN A 36 -16.85 12.59 22.08
C GLN A 36 -17.56 11.23 21.99
N ARG A 37 -18.52 10.95 22.87
CA ARG A 37 -19.31 9.71 22.80
C ARG A 37 -20.25 9.62 21.59
N LEU A 38 -20.55 10.77 20.97
CA LEU A 38 -21.43 10.88 19.82
C LEU A 38 -20.67 10.92 18.50
N LEU A 39 -19.36 11.17 18.54
CA LEU A 39 -18.53 11.03 17.36
C LEU A 39 -18.47 9.54 16.99
N PRO A 40 -18.62 9.19 15.71
CA PRO A 40 -18.31 7.84 15.25
C PRO A 40 -16.91 7.47 15.75
N THR A 41 -16.78 6.36 16.46
CA THR A 41 -15.47 5.72 16.56
C THR A 41 -14.96 5.46 15.15
N PRO A 42 -13.66 5.59 14.85
CA PRO A 42 -13.13 5.15 13.58
C PRO A 42 -13.27 3.62 13.53
N GLU A 43 -14.45 3.15 13.16
CA GLU A 43 -14.68 1.75 12.81
C GLU A 43 -13.90 1.51 11.53
N MET A 44 -13.08 0.44 11.51
CA MET A 44 -12.40 0.03 10.29
C MET A 44 -13.44 -0.16 9.19
N THR A 45 -13.22 0.45 8.05
CA THR A 45 -14.05 0.27 6.86
C THR A 45 -14.04 -1.20 6.43
N GLU A 46 -15.03 -1.63 5.66
CA GLU A 46 -15.05 -3.01 5.14
C GLU A 46 -13.80 -3.34 4.32
N ILE A 47 -13.32 -2.38 3.51
CA ILE A 47 -12.08 -2.53 2.74
C ILE A 47 -10.89 -2.78 3.68
N GLU A 48 -10.75 -2.01 4.75
CA GLU A 48 -9.67 -2.20 5.73
C GLU A 48 -9.76 -3.56 6.43
N ARG A 49 -10.96 -4.04 6.74
CA ARG A 49 -11.16 -5.39 7.31
C ARG A 49 -10.74 -6.49 6.35
N LEU A 50 -11.11 -6.35 5.07
CA LEU A 50 -10.77 -7.30 4.02
C LEU A 50 -9.26 -7.33 3.72
N ILE A 51 -8.61 -6.17 3.69
CA ILE A 51 -7.15 -6.08 3.56
C ILE A 51 -6.46 -6.71 4.77
N ALA A 52 -6.96 -6.47 5.98
CA ALA A 52 -6.40 -7.04 7.21
C ALA A 52 -6.54 -8.57 7.30
N ALA A 53 -7.56 -9.16 6.67
CA ALA A 53 -7.67 -10.61 6.56
C ALA A 53 -6.51 -11.21 5.74
N GLY A 54 -6.05 -10.48 4.72
CA GLY A 54 -4.80 -10.76 3.99
C GLY A 54 -4.81 -12.01 3.10
N ASP A 55 -5.93 -12.72 3.00
CA ASP A 55 -6.08 -13.81 2.05
C ASP A 55 -6.56 -13.31 0.68
N GLU A 56 -6.29 -14.10 -0.36
CA GLU A 56 -6.60 -13.75 -1.74
C GLU A 56 -8.10 -13.50 -1.98
N ALA A 57 -9.00 -14.24 -1.32
CA ALA A 57 -10.43 -14.06 -1.48
C ALA A 57 -10.90 -12.72 -0.90
N SER A 58 -10.43 -12.40 0.32
CA SER A 58 -10.72 -11.12 0.96
C SER A 58 -10.16 -9.94 0.16
N LEU A 59 -8.92 -10.05 -0.35
CA LEU A 59 -8.31 -8.98 -1.15
C LEU A 59 -9.04 -8.78 -2.47
N ARG A 60 -9.51 -9.84 -3.14
CA ARG A 60 -10.37 -9.69 -4.32
C ARG A 60 -11.70 -9.03 -3.98
N ALA A 61 -12.32 -9.40 -2.87
CA ALA A 61 -13.55 -8.74 -2.41
C ALA A 61 -13.32 -7.24 -2.12
N ALA A 62 -12.15 -6.85 -1.58
CA ALA A 62 -11.80 -5.44 -1.40
C ALA A 62 -11.74 -4.70 -2.75
N LEU A 63 -11.18 -5.34 -3.78
CA LEU A 63 -11.09 -4.78 -5.14
C LEU A 63 -12.44 -4.79 -5.89
N GLU A 64 -13.43 -5.56 -5.45
CA GLU A 64 -14.82 -5.43 -5.94
C GLU A 64 -15.49 -4.15 -5.41
N ILE A 65 -15.11 -3.70 -4.21
CA ILE A 65 -15.61 -2.45 -3.62
C ILE A 65 -14.87 -1.25 -4.23
N GLU A 66 -13.54 -1.31 -4.30
CA GLU A 66 -12.68 -0.25 -4.84
C GLU A 66 -11.54 -0.85 -5.66
N SER A 67 -11.68 -0.84 -6.98
CA SER A 67 -10.80 -1.56 -7.91
C SER A 67 -9.36 -1.04 -7.99
N ASP A 68 -9.14 0.21 -7.58
CA ASP A 68 -7.86 0.92 -7.58
C ASP A 68 -7.36 1.23 -6.16
N ASN A 69 -7.87 0.51 -5.15
CA ASN A 69 -7.36 0.62 -3.79
C ASN A 69 -5.89 0.12 -3.74
N ALA A 70 -4.95 1.05 -3.57
CA ALA A 70 -3.52 0.76 -3.64
C ALA A 70 -3.07 -0.34 -2.67
N ALA A 71 -3.59 -0.35 -1.44
CA ALA A 71 -3.20 -1.34 -0.43
C ALA A 71 -3.72 -2.75 -0.75
N ALA A 72 -4.96 -2.86 -1.24
CA ALA A 72 -5.50 -4.15 -1.69
C ALA A 72 -4.77 -4.67 -2.94
N VAL A 73 -4.46 -3.77 -3.89
CA VAL A 73 -3.74 -4.11 -5.12
C VAL A 73 -2.32 -4.61 -4.80
N THR A 74 -1.54 -3.91 -3.98
CA THR A 74 -0.17 -4.32 -3.66
C THR A 74 -0.15 -5.63 -2.87
N ALA A 75 -1.05 -5.78 -1.89
CA ALA A 75 -1.17 -7.02 -1.11
C ALA A 75 -1.54 -8.23 -1.98
N LEU A 76 -2.52 -8.08 -2.89
CA LEU A 76 -2.91 -9.17 -3.79
C LEU A 76 -1.79 -9.49 -4.78
N ALA A 77 -1.14 -8.46 -5.35
CA ALA A 77 -0.03 -8.65 -6.27
C ALA A 77 1.13 -9.41 -5.62
N ALA A 78 1.45 -9.14 -4.35
CA ALA A 78 2.48 -9.88 -3.62
C ALA A 78 2.13 -11.38 -3.51
N LEU A 79 0.90 -11.73 -3.12
CA LEU A 79 0.45 -13.13 -3.06
C LEU A 79 0.52 -13.82 -4.43
N LEU A 80 0.09 -13.11 -5.48
CA LEU A 80 0.11 -13.65 -6.85
C LEU A 80 1.54 -13.92 -7.32
N ILE A 81 2.49 -13.05 -7.01
CA ILE A 81 3.91 -13.27 -7.32
C ILE A 81 4.38 -14.53 -6.60
N ASP A 82 4.18 -14.63 -5.29
CA ASP A 82 4.60 -15.80 -4.49
C ASP A 82 4.01 -17.12 -5.03
N ASP A 83 2.80 -17.10 -5.59
CA ASP A 83 2.13 -18.24 -6.20
C ASP A 83 2.55 -18.55 -7.66
N GLY A 84 3.51 -17.82 -8.22
CA GLY A 84 3.93 -18.03 -9.61
C GLY A 84 3.10 -17.28 -10.66
N ARG A 85 2.12 -16.47 -10.26
CA ARG A 85 1.15 -15.77 -11.13
C ARG A 85 1.57 -14.32 -11.41
N ALA A 86 2.84 -14.13 -11.77
CA ALA A 86 3.47 -12.83 -11.99
C ALA A 86 2.74 -11.95 -13.03
N ALA A 87 2.32 -12.51 -14.17
CA ALA A 87 1.57 -11.77 -15.18
C ALA A 87 0.25 -11.16 -14.66
N GLU A 88 -0.49 -11.90 -13.80
CA GLU A 88 -1.71 -11.38 -13.18
C GLU A 88 -1.40 -10.25 -12.19
N ALA A 89 -0.31 -10.40 -11.42
CA ALA A 89 0.15 -9.38 -10.48
C ALA A 89 0.51 -8.06 -11.19
N VAL A 90 1.23 -8.12 -12.31
CA VAL A 90 1.60 -6.92 -13.09
C VAL A 90 0.35 -6.19 -13.59
N GLY A 91 -0.63 -6.92 -14.16
CA GLY A 91 -1.90 -6.32 -14.62
C GLY A 91 -2.77 -5.73 -13.49
N LEU A 92 -2.55 -6.12 -12.23
CA LEU A 92 -3.14 -5.46 -11.07
C LEU A 92 -2.41 -4.17 -10.72
N LEU A 93 -1.08 -4.21 -10.69
CA LEU A 93 -0.23 -3.07 -10.31
C LEU A 93 -0.36 -1.89 -11.30
N GLU A 94 -0.70 -2.15 -12.56
CA GLU A 94 -0.98 -1.10 -13.57
C GLU A 94 -2.23 -0.27 -13.27
N ARG A 95 -3.10 -0.70 -12.36
CA ARG A 95 -4.35 0.01 -12.01
C ARG A 95 -4.15 1.14 -11.01
N VAL A 96 -2.99 1.17 -10.35
CA VAL A 96 -2.70 2.11 -9.26
C VAL A 96 -1.51 2.98 -9.62
N PRO A 97 -1.41 4.20 -9.06
CA PRO A 97 -0.26 5.06 -9.29
C PRO A 97 1.06 4.38 -8.92
N GLU A 98 2.11 4.69 -9.68
CA GLU A 98 3.44 4.17 -9.42
C GLU A 98 3.95 4.64 -8.05
N SER A 99 4.47 3.69 -7.26
CA SER A 99 5.07 3.90 -5.95
C SER A 99 6.34 3.06 -5.82
N PRO A 100 7.20 3.30 -4.81
CA PRO A 100 8.35 2.44 -4.55
C PRO A 100 7.96 0.97 -4.35
N GLU A 101 6.80 0.72 -3.73
CA GLU A 101 6.29 -0.64 -3.51
C GLU A 101 5.83 -1.28 -4.82
N THR A 102 5.07 -0.56 -5.65
CA THR A 102 4.59 -1.14 -6.92
C THR A 102 5.75 -1.39 -7.89
N ARG A 103 6.74 -0.50 -7.97
CA ARG A 103 7.97 -0.73 -8.75
C ARG A 103 8.69 -1.99 -8.29
N ARG A 104 8.86 -2.17 -6.98
CA ARG A 104 9.51 -3.36 -6.41
C ARG A 104 8.75 -4.63 -6.77
N LEU A 105 7.42 -4.63 -6.64
CA LEU A 105 6.58 -5.79 -6.99
C LEU A 105 6.65 -6.11 -8.49
N ILE A 106 6.64 -5.11 -9.37
CA ILE A 106 6.82 -5.30 -10.82
C ILE A 106 8.20 -5.92 -11.10
N ALA A 107 9.26 -5.42 -10.46
CA ALA A 107 10.60 -5.96 -10.63
C ALA A 107 10.70 -7.42 -10.15
N LEU A 108 10.10 -7.74 -8.99
CA LEU A 108 10.01 -9.12 -8.48
C LEU A 108 9.27 -10.04 -9.45
N ALA A 109 8.13 -9.60 -9.98
CA ALA A 109 7.36 -10.34 -10.97
C ALA A 109 8.19 -10.67 -12.22
N ARG A 110 8.95 -9.68 -12.76
CA ARG A 110 9.81 -9.87 -13.93
C ARG A 110 10.98 -10.82 -13.67
N VAL A 111 11.65 -10.69 -12.52
CA VAL A 111 12.75 -11.59 -12.15
C VAL A 111 12.27 -13.04 -12.04
N GLN A 112 11.07 -13.24 -11.49
CA GLN A 112 10.45 -14.55 -11.40
C GLN A 112 10.07 -15.13 -12.77
N GLU A 113 9.46 -14.35 -13.66
CA GLU A 113 9.10 -14.82 -15.01
C GLU A 113 10.31 -15.22 -15.85
N SER A 114 11.41 -14.47 -15.75
CA SER A 114 12.65 -14.82 -16.44
C SER A 114 13.29 -16.11 -15.91
N GLY A 115 12.88 -16.59 -14.72
CA GLY A 115 13.50 -17.73 -14.04
C GLY A 115 14.95 -17.49 -13.62
N ASP A 116 15.43 -16.27 -13.80
CA ASP A 116 16.83 -15.87 -13.70
C ASP A 116 17.07 -15.22 -12.34
N ALA A 117 16.61 -15.88 -11.28
CA ALA A 117 16.84 -15.39 -9.93
C ALA A 117 18.36 -15.40 -9.65
N PRO A 118 18.94 -14.28 -9.18
CA PRO A 118 20.37 -14.22 -8.90
C PRO A 118 20.78 -15.34 -7.94
N ALA A 119 21.74 -16.17 -8.37
CA ALA A 119 22.33 -17.19 -7.52
C ALA A 119 22.95 -16.53 -6.28
N ASP A 120 22.78 -17.11 -5.09
CA ASP A 120 23.35 -16.60 -3.84
C ASP A 120 22.85 -15.22 -3.37
N GLY A 121 21.62 -14.83 -3.77
CA GLY A 121 20.93 -13.66 -3.25
C GLY A 121 21.66 -12.36 -3.54
N ALA A 122 21.96 -11.56 -2.51
CA ALA A 122 22.53 -10.23 -2.71
C ALA A 122 23.92 -10.24 -3.39
N SER A 123 24.72 -11.30 -3.20
CA SER A 123 26.02 -11.43 -3.87
C SER A 123 25.85 -11.69 -5.37
N GLY A 124 24.84 -12.48 -5.76
CA GLY A 124 24.51 -12.71 -7.17
C GLY A 124 24.04 -11.45 -7.87
N ILE A 125 23.21 -10.66 -7.17
CA ILE A 125 22.73 -9.37 -7.70
C ILE A 125 23.92 -8.46 -8.02
N GLU A 126 24.91 -8.38 -7.14
CA GLU A 126 26.09 -7.53 -7.38
C GLU A 126 26.95 -7.99 -8.55
N ALA A 127 27.11 -9.31 -8.73
CA ALA A 127 27.83 -9.87 -9.88
C ALA A 127 27.11 -9.54 -11.19
N GLU A 128 25.79 -9.76 -11.24
CA GLU A 128 24.99 -9.51 -12.43
C GLU A 128 24.94 -8.01 -12.79
N LEU A 129 24.78 -7.13 -11.79
CA LEU A 129 24.87 -5.67 -11.99
C LEU A 129 26.22 -5.26 -12.59
N ALA A 130 27.33 -5.90 -12.19
CA ALA A 130 28.64 -5.62 -12.75
C ALA A 130 28.75 -6.01 -14.23
N GLU A 131 28.18 -7.14 -14.61
CA GLU A 131 28.17 -7.63 -15.99
C GLU A 131 27.32 -6.74 -16.90
N LEU A 132 26.09 -6.44 -16.46
CA LEU A 132 25.12 -5.64 -17.20
C LEU A 132 25.61 -4.21 -17.46
N LEU A 133 26.42 -3.64 -16.54
CA LEU A 133 26.92 -2.26 -16.64
C LEU A 133 27.65 -1.96 -17.96
N SER A 134 28.25 -2.97 -18.59
CA SER A 134 28.94 -2.82 -19.87
C SER A 134 27.98 -2.67 -21.06
N ALA A 135 26.78 -3.22 -20.95
CA ALA A 135 25.78 -3.30 -22.01
C ALA A 135 24.66 -2.26 -21.90
N VAL A 136 24.38 -1.70 -20.71
CA VAL A 136 23.24 -0.77 -20.45
C VAL A 136 23.15 0.45 -21.38
N LYS A 137 24.26 0.85 -22.01
CA LYS A 137 24.30 1.98 -22.95
C LYS A 137 23.71 1.63 -24.32
N SER A 138 23.95 0.40 -24.79
CA SER A 138 23.60 -0.06 -26.13
C SER A 138 22.43 -1.05 -26.15
N ASP A 139 22.07 -1.60 -25.00
CA ASP A 139 21.05 -2.63 -24.83
C ASP A 139 20.01 -2.17 -23.81
N GLU A 140 18.76 -2.01 -24.28
CA GLU A 140 17.63 -1.58 -23.45
C GLU A 140 17.19 -2.69 -22.50
N ASP A 141 17.27 -3.95 -22.92
CA ASP A 141 16.89 -5.10 -22.10
C ASP A 141 17.90 -5.25 -20.95
N ALA A 142 19.19 -5.07 -21.24
CA ALA A 142 20.23 -5.02 -20.21
C ALA A 142 20.02 -3.87 -19.22
N ARG A 143 19.56 -2.71 -19.70
CA ARG A 143 19.23 -1.56 -18.84
C ARG A 143 18.01 -1.84 -17.97
N GLN A 144 16.95 -2.41 -18.54
CA GLN A 144 15.74 -2.76 -17.80
C GLN A 144 16.06 -3.78 -16.71
N ARG A 145 16.82 -4.83 -17.04
CA ARG A 145 17.28 -5.83 -16.07
C ARG A 145 18.11 -5.20 -14.95
N PHE A 146 19.01 -4.28 -15.28
CA PHE A 146 19.80 -3.56 -14.29
C PHE A 146 18.90 -2.76 -13.32
N VAL A 147 17.88 -2.08 -13.84
CA VAL A 147 16.93 -1.33 -13.00
C VAL A 147 16.09 -2.27 -12.13
N ASP A 148 15.59 -3.38 -12.69
CA ASP A 148 14.80 -4.35 -11.95
C ASP A 148 15.58 -4.90 -10.74
N LEU A 149 16.87 -5.24 -10.93
CA LEU A 149 17.76 -5.68 -9.85
C LEU A 149 17.95 -4.63 -8.75
N LEU A 150 17.99 -3.34 -9.10
CA LEU A 150 18.06 -2.25 -8.12
C LEU A 150 16.76 -2.09 -7.32
N GLU A 151 15.60 -2.27 -7.96
CA GLU A 151 14.32 -2.21 -7.27
C GLU A 151 14.13 -3.43 -6.35
N VAL A 152 14.66 -4.61 -6.72
CA VAL A 152 14.69 -5.80 -5.87
C VAL A 152 15.55 -5.60 -4.62
N LEU A 153 16.75 -5.00 -4.75
CA LEU A 153 17.57 -4.61 -3.59
C LEU A 153 16.85 -3.62 -2.68
N GLY A 154 16.02 -2.76 -3.27
CA GLY A 154 15.25 -1.76 -2.56
C GLY A 154 16.04 -0.47 -2.29
N PRO A 155 15.33 0.59 -1.87
CA PRO A 155 15.92 1.92 -1.68
C PRO A 155 16.80 2.03 -0.43
N ASP A 156 16.57 1.21 0.59
CA ASP A 156 17.29 1.26 1.88
C ASP A 156 18.61 0.48 1.86
N ASP A 157 18.86 -0.33 0.82
CA ASP A 157 20.14 -1.02 0.68
C ASP A 157 21.25 0.00 0.31
N PRO A 158 22.34 0.09 1.10
CA PRO A 158 23.40 1.05 0.85
C PRO A 158 24.04 0.90 -0.53
N ARG A 159 24.03 -0.32 -1.11
CA ARG A 159 24.61 -0.63 -2.42
C ARG A 159 23.82 -0.02 -3.56
N THR A 160 22.50 0.14 -3.41
CA THR A 160 21.62 0.67 -4.46
C THR A 160 22.05 2.08 -4.89
N SER A 161 22.46 2.92 -3.94
CA SER A 161 22.96 4.27 -4.22
C SER A 161 24.25 4.27 -5.07
N ALA A 162 25.18 3.37 -4.75
CA ALA A 162 26.45 3.24 -5.47
C ALA A 162 26.24 2.74 -6.90
N TRP A 163 25.36 1.77 -7.09
CA TRP A 163 25.03 1.22 -8.41
C TRP A 163 24.24 2.20 -9.28
N ARG A 164 23.29 2.97 -8.72
CA ARG A 164 22.60 4.06 -9.45
C ARG A 164 23.59 5.10 -9.97
N LYS A 165 24.61 5.46 -9.18
CA LYS A 165 25.66 6.38 -9.63
C LYS A 165 26.47 5.80 -10.80
N ARG A 166 26.84 4.52 -10.73
CA ARG A 166 27.56 3.82 -11.82
C ARG A 166 26.73 3.77 -13.10
N LEU A 167 25.43 3.46 -12.99
CA LEU A 167 24.50 3.47 -14.13
C LEU A 167 24.46 4.85 -14.80
N SER A 168 24.30 5.92 -14.01
CA SER A 168 24.31 7.29 -14.52
C SER A 168 25.60 7.61 -15.28
N THR A 169 26.77 7.25 -14.75
CA THR A 169 28.07 7.43 -15.43
C THR A 169 28.24 6.58 -16.69
N ALA A 170 27.58 5.42 -16.79
CA ALA A 170 27.64 4.58 -17.99
C ALA A 170 26.76 5.15 -19.13
N LEU A 171 25.68 5.87 -18.79
CA LEU A 171 24.71 6.40 -19.75
C LEU A 171 25.12 7.76 -20.34
N PHE A 172 25.86 8.59 -19.59
CA PHE A 172 26.25 9.95 -19.98
C PHE A 172 27.77 10.08 -20.11
#